data_AF-A0A920FDN0-F1
#
_entry.id   AF-A0A920FDN0-F1
#
_cell.length_a   1.000
_cell.length_b   1.000
_cell.length_c   1.000
_cell.angle_alpha   90.00
_cell.angle_beta   90.00
_cell.angle_gamma   90.00
#
_symmetry.space_group_name_H-M   'P 1'
#
loop_
_entity.id
_entity.type
_entity.pdbx_description
1 polymer ?
#
loop_
_entity_poly.entity_id
_entity_poly.type
_entity_poly.pdbx_seq_one_letter_code
_entity_poly.pdbx_strand_id
1 'polypeptide(L)'
;MSVLLSKLGYDVTMIEKNPILILMLNNYLSRTKDIKARLLYGDSLSYVRIAKKIFDYIYIDFMFEKKNNAKPSKYDLFLRSINYNENNKLDFIKEMINYCKKRIVVKEPIKSQSKISDCDFEIKTKLIKYKIFNGKLGK
;
A
#
# COMPACT_ATOMS: atom_id res chain seq x y z
N MET A 1 -4.37 7.17 0.94
CA MET A 1 -3.67 7.32 2.22
C MET A 1 -2.45 8.23 2.10
N SER A 2 -1.60 8.04 1.08
CA SER A 2 -0.35 8.77 0.89
C SER A 2 -0.47 10.30 0.88
N VAL A 3 -1.49 10.84 0.20
CA VAL A 3 -1.77 12.30 0.19
C VAL A 3 -2.10 12.83 1.58
N LEU A 4 -2.92 12.10 2.35
CA LEU A 4 -3.28 12.50 3.72
C LEU A 4 -2.05 12.51 4.62
N LEU A 5 -1.21 11.47 4.56
CA LEU A 5 0.03 11.41 5.32
C LEU A 5 0.98 12.55 4.96
N SER A 6 1.12 12.87 3.67
CA SER A 6 1.94 14.00 3.23
C SER A 6 1.40 15.33 3.78
N LYS A 7 0.09 15.55 3.75
CA LYS A 7 -0.55 16.74 4.32
C LYS A 7 -0.40 16.85 5.84
N LEU A 8 -0.28 15.72 6.55
CA LEU A 8 0.02 15.68 7.98
C LEU A 8 1.51 15.93 8.30
N GLY A 9 2.35 16.19 7.30
CA GLY A 9 3.76 16.53 7.47
C GLY A 9 4.73 15.35 7.42
N TYR A 10 4.26 14.15 7.08
CA TYR A 10 5.14 12.99 6.92
C TYR A 10 5.92 13.05 5.59
N ASP A 11 7.18 12.61 5.59
CA ASP A 11 7.96 12.39 4.37
C ASP A 11 7.49 11.09 3.70
N VAL A 12 6.63 11.23 2.70
CA VAL A 12 5.96 10.10 2.03
C VAL A 12 6.66 9.78 0.72
N THR A 13 7.03 8.51 0.57
CA THR A 13 7.42 7.91 -0.72
C THR A 13 6.31 6.97 -1.18
N MET A 14 5.77 7.23 -2.38
CA MET A 14 4.79 6.42 -3.08
C MET A 14 5.52 5.62 -4.16
N ILE A 15 5.29 4.31 -4.22
CA ILE A 15 5.90 3.45 -5.23
C ILE A 15 4.77 2.72 -5.95
N GLU A 16 4.74 2.85 -7.28
CA GLU A 16 3.71 2.25 -8.13
C GLU A 16 4.37 1.57 -9.33
N LYS A 17 3.94 0.32 -9.59
CA LYS A 17 4.47 -0.53 -10.66
C LYS A 17 3.66 -0.39 -11.95
N ASN A 18 2.38 -0.05 -11.85
CA ASN A 18 1.50 0.10 -12.98
C ASN A 18 1.79 1.43 -13.73
N PRO A 19 2.18 1.38 -15.02
CA PRO A 19 2.55 2.57 -15.78
C PRO A 19 1.36 3.54 -16.00
N ILE A 20 0.12 3.04 -16.08
CA ILE A 20 -1.06 3.88 -16.23
C ILE A 20 -1.33 4.62 -14.92
N LEU A 21 -1.33 3.90 -13.80
CA LEU A 21 -1.60 4.49 -12.48
C LEU A 21 -0.56 5.54 -12.11
N ILE A 22 0.72 5.29 -12.39
CA ILE A 22 1.76 6.28 -12.07
C ILE A 22 1.63 7.57 -12.89
N LEU A 23 1.25 7.48 -14.17
CA LEU A 23 1.01 8.67 -14.98
C LEU A 23 -0.18 9.48 -14.45
N MET A 24 -1.26 8.80 -14.04
CA MET A 24 -2.41 9.45 -13.40
C MET A 24 -2.02 10.13 -12.09
N LEU A 25 -1.24 9.45 -11.24
CA LEU A 25 -0.74 9.98 -9.97
C LEU A 25 0.18 11.18 -10.19
N ASN A 26 1.10 11.09 -11.15
CA ASN A 26 2.04 12.17 -11.46
C ASN A 26 1.30 13.42 -11.97
N ASN A 27 0.30 13.24 -12.84
CA ASN A 27 -0.55 14.35 -13.30
C ASN A 27 -1.39 14.96 -12.18
N TYR A 28 -1.80 14.17 -11.18
CA TYR A 28 -2.49 14.71 -10.00
C TYR A 28 -1.54 15.49 -9.09
N LEU A 29 -0.34 14.95 -8.81
CA LEU A 29 0.66 15.59 -7.95
C LEU A 29 1.20 16.88 -8.57
N SER A 30 1.39 16.93 -9.90
CA SER A 30 1.87 18.15 -10.57
C SER A 30 0.90 19.33 -10.45
N ARG A 31 -0.39 19.05 -10.25
CA ARG A 31 -1.45 20.07 -10.08
C ARG A 31 -1.68 20.45 -8.61
N THR A 32 -1.10 19.73 -7.66
CA THR A 32 -1.37 19.89 -6.23
C THR A 32 -0.11 20.32 -5.48
N LYS A 33 0.04 21.64 -5.30
CA LYS A 33 1.27 22.24 -4.72
C LYS A 33 1.49 21.91 -3.25
N ASP A 34 0.43 21.57 -2.51
CA ASP A 34 0.51 21.32 -1.06
C ASP A 34 0.96 19.89 -0.71
N ILE A 35 1.12 19.02 -1.70
CA ILE A 35 1.46 17.61 -1.50
C ILE A 35 2.95 17.42 -1.76
N LYS A 36 3.73 17.31 -0.68
CA LYS A 36 5.15 16.97 -0.72
C LYS A 36 5.31 15.46 -0.57
N ALA A 37 5.04 14.71 -1.64
CA ALA A 37 5.25 13.26 -1.69
C ALA A 37 6.13 12.91 -2.88
N ARG A 38 7.10 11.99 -2.68
CA ARG A 38 7.93 11.46 -3.75
C ARG A 38 7.21 10.30 -4.43
N LEU A 39 7.04 10.37 -5.75
CA LEU A 39 6.43 9.31 -6.54
C LEU A 39 7.52 8.60 -7.35
N LEU A 40 7.61 7.28 -7.20
CA LEU A 40 8.61 6.44 -7.86
C LEU A 40 7.93 5.37 -8.72
N TYR A 41 8.44 5.21 -9.94
CA TYR A 41 8.03 4.14 -10.84
C TYR A 41 8.82 2.88 -10.56
N GLY A 42 8.11 1.77 -10.30
CA GLY A 42 8.73 0.46 -10.24
C GLY A 42 8.10 -0.47 -9.23
N ASP A 43 8.72 -1.64 -9.11
CA ASP A 43 8.35 -2.66 -8.14
C ASP A 43 8.86 -2.28 -6.75
N SER A 44 7.95 -2.21 -5.77
CA SER A 44 8.26 -1.75 -4.42
C SER A 44 9.28 -2.65 -3.71
N LEU A 45 9.22 -3.96 -3.93
CA LEU A 45 10.16 -4.92 -3.34
C LEU A 45 11.56 -4.76 -3.93
N SER A 46 11.62 -4.60 -5.25
CA SER A 46 12.87 -4.34 -5.97
C SER A 46 13.51 -3.02 -5.51
N TYR A 47 12.72 -1.98 -5.29
CA TYR A 47 13.20 -0.69 -4.80
C TYR A 47 13.86 -0.80 -3.42
N VAL A 48 13.18 -1.43 -2.44
CA VAL A 48 13.74 -1.56 -1.08
C VAL A 48 15.01 -2.43 -1.07
N ARG A 49 15.07 -3.48 -1.90
CA ARG A 49 16.25 -4.34 -2.08
C ARG A 49 17.45 -3.58 -2.64
N ILE A 50 17.27 -2.89 -3.76
CA ILE A 50 18.36 -2.23 -4.50
C ILE A 50 18.83 -0.99 -3.75
N ALA A 51 17.90 -0.13 -3.32
CA ALA A 51 18.24 1.09 -2.62
C ALA A 51 18.72 0.85 -1.18
N LYS A 52 18.53 -0.38 -0.65
CA LYS A 52 18.73 -0.73 0.76
C LYS A 52 18.06 0.29 1.69
N LYS A 53 16.93 0.86 1.24
CA LYS A 53 16.24 1.95 1.92
C LYS A 53 15.40 1.34 3.05
N ILE A 54 15.60 1.87 4.25
CA ILE A 54 14.81 1.50 5.42
C ILE A 54 13.78 2.60 5.68
N PHE A 55 12.52 2.19 5.90
CA PHE A 55 11.42 3.09 6.25
C PHE A 55 11.01 2.92 7.71
N ASP A 56 10.52 3.99 8.34
CA ASP A 56 9.94 3.89 9.69
C ASP A 56 8.59 3.16 9.64
N TYR A 57 7.77 3.47 8.64
CA TYR A 57 6.46 2.88 8.41
C TYR A 57 6.30 2.49 6.95
N ILE A 58 5.66 1.34 6.70
CA ILE A 58 5.29 0.91 5.36
C ILE A 58 3.78 0.72 5.33
N TYR A 59 3.11 1.33 4.35
CA TYR A 59 1.67 1.18 4.15
C TYR A 59 1.41 0.40 2.86
N ILE A 60 0.66 -0.68 2.96
CA ILE A 60 0.34 -1.58 1.85
C ILE A 60 -1.18 -1.61 1.68
N ASP A 61 -1.65 -1.23 0.50
CA ASP A 61 -3.05 -1.31 0.10
C ASP A 61 -3.14 -2.25 -1.10
N PHE A 62 -3.29 -3.55 -0.83
CA PHE A 62 -3.57 -4.50 -1.90
C PHE A 62 -4.93 -4.13 -2.49
N MET A 63 -4.93 -3.60 -3.72
CA MET A 63 -6.15 -3.21 -4.40
C MET A 63 -7.20 -4.31 -4.29
N PHE A 64 -8.42 -3.90 -3.92
CA PHE A 64 -9.47 -4.80 -3.48
C PHE A 64 -9.77 -5.92 -4.48
N GLU A 65 -9.68 -7.16 -4.01
CA GLU A 65 -10.26 -8.30 -4.72
C GLU A 65 -11.79 -8.18 -4.79
N LYS A 66 -12.35 -8.85 -5.79
CA LYS A 66 -13.76 -8.81 -6.19
C LYS A 66 -14.68 -9.01 -4.97
N LYS A 67 -15.57 -8.04 -4.72
CA LYS A 67 -16.74 -8.25 -3.84
C LYS A 67 -17.92 -8.68 -4.70
N ASN A 68 -18.58 -9.78 -4.34
CA ASN A 68 -19.79 -10.24 -5.03
C ASN A 68 -21.05 -9.39 -4.72
N ASN A 69 -21.04 -8.56 -3.67
CA ASN A 69 -22.28 -8.02 -3.11
C ASN A 69 -22.45 -6.49 -3.21
N ALA A 70 -21.47 -5.74 -3.72
CA ALA A 70 -21.56 -4.28 -3.86
C ALA A 70 -21.40 -3.89 -5.33
N LYS A 71 -22.33 -3.11 -5.88
CA LYS A 71 -22.23 -2.57 -7.25
C LYS A 71 -20.97 -1.68 -7.31
N PRO A 72 -19.93 -2.08 -8.08
CA PRO A 72 -18.73 -1.27 -8.21
C PRO A 72 -19.06 0.02 -8.97
N SER A 73 -18.40 1.12 -8.60
CA SER A 73 -18.47 2.33 -9.42
C SER A 73 -17.75 2.11 -10.77
N LYS A 74 -17.99 2.99 -11.75
CA LYS A 74 -17.25 2.95 -13.04
C LYS A 74 -15.73 3.06 -12.80
N TYR A 75 -15.31 3.87 -11.83
CA TYR A 75 -13.90 4.02 -11.46
C TYR A 75 -13.34 2.72 -10.87
N ASP A 76 -14.08 2.04 -10.01
CA ASP A 76 -13.65 0.75 -9.44
C ASP A 76 -13.48 -0.31 -10.52
N LEU A 77 -14.37 -0.34 -11.52
CA LEU A 77 -14.26 -1.26 -12.66
C LEU A 77 -13.01 -0.99 -13.49
N PHE A 78 -12.74 0.28 -13.80
CA PHE A 78 -11.53 0.67 -14.54
C PHE A 78 -10.25 0.33 -13.77
N LEU A 79 -10.20 0.66 -12.47
CA LEU A 79 -9.05 0.34 -11.63
C LEU A 79 -8.82 -1.17 -11.53
N ARG A 80 -9.88 -1.97 -11.48
CA ARG A 80 -9.77 -3.44 -11.52
C ARG A 80 -9.28 -3.97 -12.86
N SER A 81 -9.67 -3.37 -13.99
CA SER A 81 -9.26 -3.86 -15.32
C SER A 81 -7.78 -3.64 -15.60
N ILE A 82 -7.16 -2.64 -14.97
CA ILE A 82 -5.73 -2.35 -15.13
C ILE A 82 -4.87 -2.97 -14.02
N ASN A 83 -5.47 -3.54 -12.97
CA ASN A 83 -4.70 -4.08 -11.86
C ASN A 83 -4.15 -5.48 -12.19
N TYR A 84 -2.87 -5.69 -11.90
CA TYR A 84 -2.26 -7.01 -11.97
C TYR A 84 -2.51 -7.75 -10.65
N ASN A 85 -2.97 -9.00 -10.71
CA ASN A 85 -3.07 -9.81 -9.50
C ASN A 85 -1.66 -10.08 -8.95
N GLU A 86 -1.36 -9.54 -7.78
CA GLU A 86 -0.15 -9.88 -7.05
C GLU A 86 -0.29 -11.27 -6.44
N ASN A 87 0.39 -12.23 -7.04
CA ASN A 87 0.58 -13.54 -6.45
C ASN A 87 1.48 -13.39 -5.20
N ASN A 88 1.09 -14.03 -4.09
CA ASN A 88 1.84 -14.14 -2.84
C ASN A 88 2.00 -12.86 -1.99
N LYS A 89 0.88 -12.19 -1.68
CA LYS A 89 0.80 -11.08 -0.69
C LYS A 89 1.53 -11.36 0.63
N LEU A 90 1.45 -12.60 1.13
CA LEU A 90 2.09 -13.03 2.36
C LEU A 90 3.62 -12.94 2.30
N ASP A 91 4.23 -13.46 1.24
CA ASP A 91 5.67 -13.46 1.08
C ASP A 91 6.19 -12.04 0.89
N PHE A 92 5.45 -11.22 0.13
CA PHE A 92 5.72 -9.80 0.00
C PHE A 92 5.75 -9.08 1.34
N ILE A 93 4.74 -9.29 2.21
CA ILE A 93 4.71 -8.67 3.54
C ILE A 93 5.87 -9.16 4.39
N LYS A 94 6.11 -10.48 4.44
CA LYS A 94 7.21 -11.09 5.21
C LYS A 94 8.55 -10.49 4.84
N GLU A 95 8.75 -10.22 3.55
CA GLU A 95 9.98 -9.63 3.09
C GLU A 95 10.07 -8.13 3.43
N MET A 96 8.99 -7.38 3.25
CA MET A 96 8.93 -5.95 3.59
C MET A 96 9.22 -5.67 5.07
N ILE A 97 8.92 -6.61 5.98
CA ILE A 97 9.26 -6.52 7.41
C ILE A 97 10.75 -6.27 7.63
N ASN A 98 11.63 -6.80 6.75
CA ASN A 98 13.08 -6.60 6.83
C ASN A 98 13.53 -5.18 6.44
N TYR A 99 12.67 -4.37 5.85
CA TYR A 99 12.97 -2.99 5.41
C TYR A 99 12.19 -1.94 6.21
N CYS A 100 11.55 -2.35 7.31
CA CYS A 100 10.77 -1.49 8.17
C CYS A 100 11.34 -1.46 9.59
N LYS A 101 11.46 -0.26 10.17
CA LYS A 101 11.87 -0.09 11.58
C LYS A 101 10.70 -0.32 12.53
N LYS A 102 9.60 0.41 12.36
CA LYS A 102 8.54 0.45 13.36
C LYS A 102 7.39 -0.46 12.99
N ARG A 103 6.61 -0.11 11.96
CA ARG A 103 5.36 -0.84 11.65
C ARG A 103 5.05 -0.92 10.17
N ILE A 104 4.51 -2.06 9.77
CA ILE A 104 3.87 -2.26 8.47
C ILE A 104 2.37 -2.30 8.69
N VAL A 105 1.63 -1.52 7.89
CA VAL A 105 0.17 -1.45 7.94
C VAL A 105 -0.40 -1.95 6.64
N VAL A 106 -1.11 -3.07 6.69
CA VAL A 106 -1.77 -3.69 5.54
C VAL A 106 -3.27 -3.44 5.63
N LYS A 107 -3.82 -2.76 4.63
CA LYS A 107 -5.25 -2.49 4.52
C LYS A 107 -5.96 -3.61 3.79
N GLU A 108 -7.05 -4.11 4.37
CA GLU A 108 -7.86 -5.17 3.79
C GLU A 108 -9.37 -4.95 4.00
N PRO A 109 -10.25 -5.50 3.14
CA PRO A 109 -11.66 -5.66 3.46
C PRO A 109 -11.86 -6.46 4.75
N ILE A 110 -12.88 -6.12 5.54
CA ILE A 110 -13.17 -6.88 6.77
C ILE A 110 -13.47 -8.36 6.49
N LYS A 111 -14.13 -8.65 5.36
CA LYS A 111 -14.48 -10.00 4.89
C LYS A 111 -13.42 -10.63 3.97
N SER A 112 -12.18 -10.13 3.95
CA SER A 112 -11.13 -10.79 3.15
C SER A 112 -10.83 -12.19 3.69
N GLN A 113 -10.71 -13.17 2.79
CA GLN A 113 -10.25 -14.54 3.10
C GLN A 113 -8.72 -14.64 3.10
N SER A 114 -8.00 -13.53 3.25
CA SER A 114 -6.54 -13.54 3.16
C SER A 114 -5.94 -14.42 4.27
N LYS A 115 -4.99 -15.27 3.89
CA LYS A 115 -4.23 -16.15 4.81
C LYS A 115 -3.25 -15.39 5.72
N ILE A 116 -3.39 -14.07 5.82
CA ILE A 116 -2.55 -13.21 6.64
C ILE A 116 -3.08 -13.28 8.09
N SER A 117 -2.85 -14.39 8.79
CA SER A 117 -3.32 -14.59 10.18
C SER A 117 -2.38 -13.99 11.24
N ASP A 118 -1.09 -13.92 10.94
CA ASP A 118 -0.05 -13.71 11.96
C ASP A 118 0.36 -12.23 12.07
N CYS A 119 -0.60 -11.33 12.31
CA CYS A 119 -0.30 -9.91 12.57
C CYS A 119 -0.18 -9.61 14.07
N ASP A 120 0.70 -8.67 14.44
CA ASP A 120 0.88 -8.26 15.84
C ASP A 120 -0.33 -7.51 16.39
N PHE A 121 -0.98 -6.68 15.56
CA PHE A 121 -2.20 -5.96 15.95
C PHE A 121 -3.18 -5.88 14.78
N GLU A 122 -4.47 -5.77 15.11
CA GLU A 122 -5.52 -5.58 14.12
C GLU A 122 -6.46 -4.43 14.55
N ILE A 123 -6.66 -3.46 13.66
CA ILE A 123 -7.63 -2.39 13.86
C ILE A 123 -8.79 -2.58 12.88
N LYS A 124 -10.00 -2.78 13.40
CA LYS A 124 -11.22 -2.97 12.59
C LYS A 124 -12.05 -1.70 12.53
N THR A 125 -12.59 -1.44 11.34
CA THR A 125 -13.62 -0.43 11.09
C THR A 125 -14.85 -1.11 10.50
N LYS A 126 -15.90 -0.35 10.15
CA LYS A 126 -17.13 -0.90 9.57
C LYS A 126 -16.91 -1.75 8.30
N LEU A 127 -15.97 -1.35 7.43
CA LEU A 127 -15.77 -1.98 6.11
C LEU A 127 -14.36 -2.51 5.86
N ILE A 128 -13.38 -2.01 6.62
CA ILE A 128 -11.95 -2.21 6.42
C ILE A 128 -11.34 -2.71 7.73
N LYS A 129 -10.36 -3.61 7.63
CA LYS A 129 -9.46 -3.96 8.72
C LYS A 129 -8.03 -3.59 8.33
N TYR A 130 -7.25 -3.14 9.31
CA TYR A 130 -5.84 -2.84 9.18
C TYR A 130 -5.06 -3.86 9.98
N LYS A 131 -4.29 -4.70 9.32
CA LYS A 131 -3.36 -5.63 9.95
C LYS A 131 -2.02 -4.93 10.12
N ILE A 132 -1.46 -4.97 11.32
CA ILE A 132 -0.25 -4.25 11.69
C ILE A 132 0.81 -5.27 12.09
N PHE A 133 1.99 -5.13 11.49
CA PHE A 133 3.17 -5.94 11.77
C PHE A 133 4.27 -5.06 12.34
N ASN A 134 5.02 -5.57 13.30
CA ASN A 134 6.22 -4.92 13.81
C ASN A 134 7.37 -5.05 12.78
N GLY A 135 8.11 -3.97 12.60
CA GLY A 135 9.33 -3.97 11.79
C GLY A 135 10.46 -4.75 12.48
N LYS A 136 11.36 -5.37 11.71
CA LYS A 136 12.47 -6.15 12.27
C LYS A 136 13.63 -5.28 12.76
N LEU A 137 13.76 -4.07 12.21
CA LEU A 137 14.91 -3.18 12.43
C LEU A 137 14.70 -2.20 13.59
N GLY A 138 13.60 -2.30 14.33
CA GLY A 138 13.28 -1.43 15.46
C GLY A 138 13.44 -2.08 16.84
N LYS A 139 14.17 -3.19 16.94
CA LYS A 139 14.59 -3.79 18.21
C LYS A 139 15.99 -3.32 18.58
#